data_AF-A0A833ASD4-F1
#
_entry.id   AF-A0A833ASD4-F1
#
_cell.length_a   1.000
_cell.length_b   1.000
_cell.length_c   1.000
_cell.angle_alpha   90.00
_cell.angle_beta   90.00
_cell.angle_gamma   90.00
#
_symmetry.space_group_name_H-M   'P 1'
#
loop_
_entity.id
_entity.type
_entity.pdbx_description
1 polymer ?
#
loop_
_entity_poly.entity_id
_entity_poly.type
_entity_poly.pdbx_seq_one_letter_code
_entity_poly.pdbx_strand_id
1 'polypeptide(L)'
;VRQDTIAPRIISYEPPDQSAHIVQNTGIKIYFNEWMQETRTDSTFYLQDTLGGKISGTGHWDNPFTYNFDPDTLLLPKTMYRFHFRTANFLDRAGNALFDTSDARVFTTINPDTLSSIAGTVIDQRNNADSSTTYHLTAKQVGKPEIAYNTTARNNQNYIFESMLPGRYIIQGFIDENKDGRRSLGSLQPYSPAEYTFLYPDTIAIRSKWPNEGEDILITD
;
A
#
# COMPACT_ATOMS: atom_id res chain seq x y z
N VAL A 1 -22.87 39.11 -4.44
CA VAL A 1 -21.93 37.99 -4.16
C VAL A 1 -21.26 37.64 -5.47
N ARG A 2 -19.93 37.56 -5.52
CA ARG A 2 -19.21 37.16 -6.73
C ARG A 2 -19.38 35.65 -6.92
N GLN A 3 -19.85 35.23 -8.09
CA GLN A 3 -20.00 33.81 -8.42
C GLN A 3 -18.61 33.21 -8.70
N ASP A 4 -18.39 32.00 -8.17
CA ASP A 4 -17.20 31.22 -8.51
C ASP A 4 -17.30 30.69 -9.94
N THR A 5 -16.19 30.75 -10.65
CA THR A 5 -16.08 30.36 -12.08
C THR A 5 -14.85 29.49 -12.33
N ILE A 6 -14.13 29.10 -11.27
CA ILE A 6 -12.94 28.27 -11.37
C ILE A 6 -13.40 26.81 -11.39
N ALA A 7 -12.91 26.05 -12.37
CA ALA A 7 -13.23 24.63 -12.49
C ALA A 7 -12.45 23.79 -11.45
N PRO A 8 -13.06 22.71 -10.94
CA PRO A 8 -12.35 21.75 -10.10
C PRO A 8 -11.27 21.03 -10.88
N ARG A 9 -10.31 20.49 -10.12
CA ARG A 9 -9.17 19.71 -10.61
C ARG A 9 -9.00 18.45 -9.78
N ILE A 10 -8.50 17.42 -10.44
CA ILE A 10 -8.07 16.20 -9.76
C ILE A 10 -6.66 16.41 -9.23
N ILE A 11 -6.47 16.11 -7.94
CA ILE A 11 -5.16 16.09 -7.27
C ILE A 11 -4.45 14.78 -7.57
N SER A 12 -5.15 13.66 -7.40
CA SER A 12 -4.57 12.32 -7.53
C SER A 12 -5.65 11.26 -7.72
N TYR A 13 -5.19 10.04 -8.02
CA TYR A 13 -6.00 8.84 -8.15
C TYR A 13 -5.37 7.72 -7.34
N GLU A 14 -6.21 6.84 -6.81
CA GLU A 14 -5.78 5.54 -6.30
C GLU A 14 -6.59 4.45 -7.02
N PRO A 15 -5.95 3.49 -7.72
CA PRO A 15 -4.52 3.41 -7.99
C PRO A 15 -4.01 4.58 -8.86
N PRO A 16 -2.72 4.98 -8.71
CA PRO A 16 -2.12 5.98 -9.60
C PRO A 16 -2.14 5.54 -11.06
N ASP A 17 -2.15 6.50 -11.98
CA ASP A 17 -2.08 6.19 -13.41
C ASP A 17 -0.81 5.43 -13.76
N GLN A 18 -0.93 4.47 -14.67
CA GLN A 18 0.15 3.60 -15.13
C GLN A 18 0.79 2.74 -14.02
N SER A 19 0.16 2.67 -12.84
CA SER A 19 0.63 1.80 -11.76
C SER A 19 0.47 0.32 -12.10
N ALA A 20 1.34 -0.50 -11.52
CA ALA A 20 1.31 -1.95 -11.63
C ALA A 20 1.32 -2.57 -10.23
N HIS A 21 1.16 -3.90 -10.19
CA HIS A 21 1.17 -4.68 -8.94
C HIS A 21 0.03 -4.32 -7.98
N ILE A 22 -1.11 -3.87 -8.51
CA ILE A 22 -2.28 -3.54 -7.70
C ILE A 22 -2.98 -4.82 -7.26
N VAL A 23 -3.33 -4.94 -5.97
CA VAL A 23 -4.08 -6.10 -5.47
C VAL A 23 -5.47 -6.17 -6.10
N GLN A 24 -6.03 -7.37 -6.21
CA GLN A 24 -7.30 -7.58 -6.93
C GLN A 24 -8.52 -7.04 -6.17
N ASN A 25 -8.39 -6.83 -4.85
CA ASN A 25 -9.42 -6.21 -4.00
C ASN A 25 -9.20 -4.69 -3.88
N THR A 26 -9.02 -4.01 -5.01
CA THR A 26 -8.80 -2.56 -5.06
C THR A 26 -10.07 -1.84 -5.50
N GLY A 27 -10.45 -0.80 -4.76
CA GLY A 27 -11.34 0.24 -5.25
C GLY A 27 -10.59 1.23 -6.14
N ILE A 28 -11.32 2.19 -6.71
CA ILE A 28 -10.75 3.35 -7.41
C ILE A 28 -11.22 4.63 -6.73
N LYS A 29 -10.28 5.47 -6.28
CA LYS A 29 -10.54 6.78 -5.68
C LYS A 29 -10.04 7.90 -6.56
N ILE A 30 -10.81 8.98 -6.59
CA ILE A 30 -10.47 10.24 -7.25
C ILE A 30 -10.51 11.34 -6.20
N TYR A 31 -9.39 12.07 -6.07
CA TYR A 31 -9.23 13.15 -5.10
C TYR A 31 -9.32 14.50 -5.80
N PHE A 32 -10.22 15.37 -5.33
CA PHE A 32 -10.45 16.69 -5.88
C PHE A 32 -9.82 17.79 -5.01
N ASN A 33 -9.48 18.91 -5.63
CA ASN A 33 -8.91 20.07 -4.92
C ASN A 33 -9.94 20.93 -4.19
N GLU A 34 -11.23 20.67 -4.39
CA GLU A 34 -12.32 21.45 -3.81
C GLU A 34 -13.60 20.65 -3.61
N TRP A 35 -14.63 21.30 -3.06
CA TRP A 35 -15.91 20.68 -2.72
C TRP A 35 -16.75 20.41 -3.95
N MET A 36 -16.99 19.12 -4.20
CA MET A 36 -17.82 18.63 -5.29
C MET A 36 -19.29 18.53 -4.89
N GLN A 37 -20.18 18.44 -5.88
CA GLN A 37 -21.56 18.03 -5.70
C GLN A 37 -21.64 16.50 -5.56
N GLU A 38 -22.23 16.05 -4.46
CA GLU A 38 -22.36 14.62 -4.12
C GLU A 38 -23.61 13.99 -4.76
N THR A 39 -23.89 14.29 -6.03
CA THR A 39 -25.05 13.73 -6.75
C THR A 39 -24.74 12.30 -7.23
N ARG A 40 -25.79 11.46 -7.40
CA ARG A 40 -25.62 10.08 -7.90
C ARG A 40 -25.16 10.12 -9.35
N THR A 41 -24.03 9.49 -9.60
CA THR A 41 -23.28 9.55 -10.84
C THR A 41 -23.26 8.21 -11.56
N ASP A 42 -24.42 7.56 -11.70
CA ASP A 42 -24.55 6.21 -12.29
C ASP A 42 -24.09 6.11 -13.77
N SER A 43 -23.62 7.21 -14.37
CA SER A 43 -23.01 7.27 -15.72
C SER A 43 -21.70 8.07 -15.80
N THR A 44 -21.17 8.55 -14.67
CA THR A 44 -19.97 9.40 -14.68
C THR A 44 -18.70 8.58 -14.69
N PHE A 45 -18.70 7.40 -14.07
CA PHE A 45 -17.51 6.55 -13.95
C PHE A 45 -17.81 5.15 -14.49
N TYR A 46 -16.83 4.55 -15.16
CA TYR A 46 -16.85 3.11 -15.42
C TYR A 46 -15.45 2.53 -15.49
N LEU A 47 -15.32 1.28 -15.05
CA LEU A 47 -14.12 0.48 -15.13
C LEU A 47 -14.28 -0.57 -16.24
N GLN A 48 -13.22 -0.82 -17.00
CA GLN A 48 -13.19 -1.88 -18.00
C GLN A 48 -11.82 -2.55 -18.08
N ASP A 49 -11.79 -3.79 -18.55
CA ASP A 49 -10.56 -4.50 -18.90
C ASP A 49 -10.07 -4.15 -20.32
N THR A 50 -8.95 -4.76 -20.72
CA THR A 50 -8.38 -4.60 -22.08
C THR A 50 -9.24 -5.17 -23.22
N LEU A 51 -10.17 -6.07 -22.92
CA LEU A 51 -11.10 -6.66 -23.88
C LEU A 51 -12.37 -5.80 -24.04
N GLY A 52 -12.49 -4.72 -23.27
CA GLY A 52 -13.65 -3.82 -23.27
C GLY A 52 -14.80 -4.31 -22.38
N GLY A 53 -14.59 -5.37 -21.60
CA GLY A 53 -15.56 -5.85 -20.62
C GLY A 53 -15.69 -4.84 -19.48
N LYS A 54 -16.89 -4.29 -19.28
CA LYS A 54 -17.16 -3.42 -18.13
C LYS A 54 -17.20 -4.23 -16.85
N ILE A 55 -16.56 -3.70 -15.81
CA ILE A 55 -16.58 -4.28 -14.47
C ILE A 55 -17.70 -3.62 -13.69
N SER A 56 -18.63 -4.43 -13.19
CA SER A 56 -19.69 -3.97 -12.30
C SER A 56 -19.10 -3.48 -10.98
N GLY A 57 -19.68 -2.41 -10.45
CA GLY A 57 -19.25 -1.81 -9.20
C GLY A 57 -20.15 -0.66 -8.80
N THR A 58 -19.94 -0.18 -7.59
CA THR A 58 -20.73 0.88 -6.98
C THR A 58 -19.90 2.14 -6.79
N GLY A 59 -20.32 3.22 -7.45
CA GLY A 59 -19.76 4.56 -7.25
C GLY A 59 -20.44 5.29 -6.09
N HIS A 60 -19.66 5.93 -5.21
CA HIS A 60 -20.16 6.73 -4.10
C HIS A 60 -19.16 7.82 -3.71
N TRP A 61 -19.64 8.80 -2.93
CA TRP A 61 -18.79 9.82 -2.32
C TRP A 61 -18.46 9.42 -0.89
N ASP A 62 -17.18 9.36 -0.56
CA ASP A 62 -16.72 9.20 0.83
C ASP A 62 -16.90 10.51 1.61
N ASN A 63 -16.68 11.63 0.90
CA ASN A 63 -16.79 13.01 1.37
C ASN A 63 -16.79 13.95 0.14
N PRO A 64 -17.04 15.27 0.30
CA PRO A 64 -17.09 16.21 -0.82
C PRO A 64 -15.82 16.34 -1.68
N PHE A 65 -14.68 15.80 -1.26
CA PHE A 65 -13.41 15.85 -2.00
C PHE A 65 -13.00 14.49 -2.58
N THR A 66 -13.73 13.41 -2.30
CA THR A 66 -13.30 12.05 -2.64
C THR A 66 -14.46 11.24 -3.20
N TYR A 67 -14.35 10.90 -4.49
CA TYR A 67 -15.24 9.93 -5.13
C TYR A 67 -14.57 8.57 -5.14
N ASN A 68 -15.32 7.52 -4.80
CA ASN A 68 -14.87 6.15 -4.77
C ASN A 68 -15.72 5.28 -5.72
N PHE A 69 -15.09 4.27 -6.32
CA PHE A 69 -15.74 3.21 -7.07
C PHE A 69 -15.24 1.87 -6.56
N ASP A 70 -16.14 1.08 -6.00
CA ASP A 70 -15.84 -0.26 -5.51
C ASP A 70 -16.33 -1.30 -6.53
N PRO A 71 -15.44 -2.10 -7.15
CA PRO A 71 -15.85 -3.24 -7.96
C PRO A 71 -16.67 -4.24 -7.12
N ASP A 72 -17.75 -4.78 -7.69
CA ASP A 72 -18.63 -5.75 -6.99
C ASP A 72 -17.94 -7.10 -6.78
N THR A 73 -16.87 -7.37 -7.54
CA THR A 73 -16.10 -8.62 -7.50
C THR A 73 -14.62 -8.33 -7.58
N LEU A 74 -13.80 -9.26 -7.07
CA LEU A 74 -12.35 -9.19 -7.19
C LEU A 74 -11.96 -9.06 -8.66
N LEU A 75 -11.05 -8.13 -8.94
CA LEU A 75 -10.48 -7.96 -10.26
C LEU A 75 -9.68 -9.22 -10.65
N LEU A 76 -9.56 -9.47 -11.95
CA LEU A 76 -8.77 -10.58 -12.46
C LEU A 76 -7.28 -10.33 -12.21
N PRO A 77 -6.49 -11.37 -11.91
CA PRO A 77 -5.03 -11.23 -11.77
C PRO A 77 -4.37 -10.88 -13.11
N LYS A 78 -3.20 -10.26 -13.06
CA LYS A 78 -2.37 -9.94 -14.25
C LYS A 78 -3.16 -9.25 -15.37
N THR A 79 -4.09 -8.38 -15.01
CA THR A 79 -5.02 -7.76 -15.95
C THR A 79 -4.85 -6.26 -15.90
N MET A 80 -4.70 -5.64 -17.08
CA MET A 80 -4.72 -4.19 -17.19
C MET A 80 -6.17 -3.72 -17.22
N TYR A 81 -6.48 -2.79 -16.33
CA TYR A 81 -7.75 -2.11 -16.25
C TYR A 81 -7.61 -0.67 -16.69
N ARG A 82 -8.69 -0.13 -17.25
CA ARG A 82 -8.85 1.26 -17.60
C ARG A 82 -10.10 1.79 -16.94
N PHE A 83 -9.96 2.83 -16.13
CA PHE A 83 -11.11 3.58 -15.64
C PHE A 83 -11.29 4.86 -16.43
N HIS A 84 -12.55 5.20 -16.67
CA HIS A 84 -12.97 6.39 -17.40
C HIS A 84 -13.86 7.22 -16.52
N PHE A 85 -13.77 8.53 -16.67
CA PHE A 85 -14.67 9.46 -16.00
C PHE A 85 -15.10 10.59 -16.91
N ARG A 86 -16.39 10.93 -16.88
CA ARG A 86 -16.95 12.05 -17.63
C ARG A 86 -16.79 13.33 -16.83
N THR A 87 -15.80 14.13 -17.20
CA THR A 87 -15.50 15.42 -16.55
C THR A 87 -16.73 16.33 -16.45
N ALA A 88 -17.56 16.36 -17.49
CA ALA A 88 -18.81 17.13 -17.54
C ALA A 88 -19.83 16.79 -16.44
N ASN A 89 -19.74 15.60 -15.84
CA ASN A 89 -20.66 15.16 -14.79
C ASN A 89 -20.06 15.31 -13.38
N PHE A 90 -18.79 15.70 -13.26
CA PHE A 90 -18.18 16.06 -11.99
C PHE A 90 -18.24 17.58 -11.84
N LEU A 91 -19.19 18.06 -11.03
CA LEU A 91 -19.42 19.48 -10.80
C LEU A 91 -19.01 19.88 -9.38
N ASP A 92 -18.42 21.08 -9.23
CA ASP A 92 -18.28 21.72 -7.93
C ASP A 92 -19.63 22.27 -7.42
N ARG A 93 -19.67 22.78 -6.19
CA ARG A 93 -20.89 23.40 -5.63
C ARG A 93 -21.38 24.65 -6.37
N ALA A 94 -20.54 25.31 -7.15
CA ALA A 94 -20.89 26.46 -7.97
C ALA A 94 -21.43 26.06 -9.36
N GLY A 95 -21.36 24.77 -9.72
CA GLY A 95 -21.79 24.23 -11.01
C GLY A 95 -20.69 24.22 -12.08
N ASN A 96 -19.43 24.51 -11.73
CA ASN A 96 -18.31 24.41 -12.65
C ASN A 96 -17.95 22.94 -12.86
N ALA A 97 -17.82 22.53 -14.13
CA ALA A 97 -17.43 21.17 -14.48
C ALA A 97 -15.92 20.96 -14.31
N LEU A 98 -15.55 19.74 -13.93
CA LEU A 98 -14.17 19.30 -13.82
C LEU A 98 -13.39 19.59 -15.11
N PHE A 99 -12.18 20.10 -14.95
CA PHE A 99 -11.23 20.24 -16.05
C PHE A 99 -10.14 19.18 -15.93
N ASP A 100 -10.12 18.23 -16.86
CA ASP A 100 -9.03 17.26 -17.06
C ASP A 100 -8.73 17.14 -18.56
N THR A 101 -7.50 16.80 -18.90
CA THR A 101 -7.03 16.67 -20.30
C THR A 101 -7.11 15.25 -20.82
N SER A 102 -7.31 14.27 -19.95
CA SER A 102 -7.30 12.85 -20.28
C SER A 102 -8.57 12.17 -19.77
N ASP A 103 -9.28 11.50 -20.66
CA ASP A 103 -10.59 10.88 -20.37
C ASP A 103 -10.50 9.55 -19.60
N ALA A 104 -9.29 9.00 -19.46
CA ALA A 104 -9.07 7.68 -18.85
C ALA A 104 -7.73 7.57 -18.13
N ARG A 105 -7.64 6.59 -17.25
CA ARG A 105 -6.41 6.18 -16.54
C ARG A 105 -6.31 4.66 -16.51
N VAL A 106 -5.10 4.15 -16.38
CA VAL A 106 -4.83 2.71 -16.41
C VAL A 106 -4.07 2.23 -15.18
N PHE A 107 -4.35 1.01 -14.76
CA PHE A 107 -3.54 0.31 -13.76
C PHE A 107 -3.53 -1.18 -14.08
N THR A 108 -2.54 -1.91 -13.55
CA THR A 108 -2.43 -3.36 -13.76
C THR A 108 -2.47 -4.10 -12.43
N THR A 109 -3.38 -5.07 -12.35
CA THR A 109 -3.46 -5.95 -11.18
C THR A 109 -2.27 -6.91 -11.14
N ILE A 110 -1.85 -7.23 -9.93
CA ILE A 110 -0.78 -8.19 -9.68
C ILE A 110 -1.21 -9.59 -10.13
N ASN A 111 -0.22 -10.40 -10.50
CA ASN A 111 -0.41 -11.83 -10.59
C ASN A 111 -0.05 -12.45 -9.22
N PRO A 112 -0.99 -13.00 -8.43
CA PRO A 112 -0.67 -13.60 -7.13
C PRO A 112 0.37 -14.71 -7.23
N ASP A 113 0.36 -15.43 -8.35
CA ASP A 113 1.37 -16.41 -8.72
C ASP A 113 2.79 -15.85 -8.81
N THR A 114 2.96 -14.54 -8.91
CA THR A 114 4.30 -13.92 -8.90
C THR A 114 4.79 -13.60 -7.51
N LEU A 115 3.90 -13.62 -6.52
CA LEU A 115 4.26 -13.35 -5.15
C LEU A 115 5.06 -14.51 -4.55
N SER A 116 5.85 -14.17 -3.54
CA SER A 116 6.62 -15.12 -2.76
C SER A 116 6.62 -14.73 -1.29
N SER A 117 7.40 -15.46 -0.49
CA SER A 117 7.61 -15.15 0.91
C SER A 117 9.09 -15.24 1.28
N ILE A 118 9.45 -14.51 2.34
CA ILE A 118 10.68 -14.76 3.10
C ILE A 118 10.26 -15.27 4.47
N ALA A 119 10.86 -16.36 4.92
CA ALA A 119 10.67 -16.92 6.24
C ALA A 119 12.01 -17.34 6.87
N GLY A 120 12.06 -17.26 8.19
CA GLY A 120 13.20 -17.68 8.98
C GLY A 120 12.87 -17.62 10.46
N THR A 121 13.87 -17.77 11.30
CA THR A 121 13.75 -17.69 12.76
C THR A 121 14.47 -16.46 13.28
N VAL A 122 13.88 -15.75 14.24
CA VAL A 122 14.62 -14.73 15.01
C VAL A 122 15.31 -15.43 16.18
N ILE A 123 16.64 -15.31 16.24
CA ILE A 123 17.47 -15.89 17.30
C ILE A 123 18.20 -14.73 17.98
N ASP A 124 17.71 -14.34 19.16
CA ASP A 124 18.35 -13.30 19.97
C ASP A 124 19.21 -13.94 21.06
N GLN A 125 20.53 -13.78 20.93
CA GLN A 125 21.55 -14.31 21.83
C GLN A 125 22.08 -13.25 22.81
N ARG A 126 21.49 -12.05 22.86
CA ARG A 126 21.85 -11.04 23.85
C ARG A 126 21.53 -11.54 25.26
N ASN A 127 22.31 -11.10 26.24
CA ASN A 127 22.22 -11.59 27.63
C ASN A 127 20.85 -11.39 28.31
N ASN A 128 19.96 -10.55 27.76
CA ASN A 128 18.63 -10.21 28.31
C ASN A 128 17.46 -10.57 27.36
N ALA A 129 17.65 -11.48 26.40
CA ALA A 129 16.61 -11.83 25.44
C ALA A 129 15.45 -12.63 26.09
N ASP A 130 14.34 -11.95 26.41
CA ASP A 130 13.12 -12.62 26.86
C ASP A 130 12.38 -13.27 25.68
N SER A 131 11.94 -14.52 25.88
CA SER A 131 11.01 -15.24 25.01
C SER A 131 9.71 -14.48 24.69
N SER A 132 9.31 -13.52 25.54
CA SER A 132 8.12 -12.70 25.36
C SER A 132 8.36 -11.39 24.59
N THR A 133 9.61 -11.05 24.28
CA THR A 133 9.97 -9.83 23.53
C THR A 133 9.50 -9.92 22.09
N THR A 134 8.95 -8.82 21.58
CA THR A 134 8.48 -8.72 20.20
C THR A 134 9.53 -8.04 19.34
N TYR A 135 9.83 -8.64 18.19
CA TYR A 135 10.75 -8.11 17.20
C TYR A 135 9.91 -7.61 16.03
N HIS A 136 10.07 -6.33 15.71
CA HIS A 136 9.41 -5.73 14.56
C HIS A 136 10.38 -5.77 13.39
N LEU A 137 9.99 -6.49 12.35
CA LEU A 137 10.80 -6.70 11.15
C LEU A 137 10.19 -5.92 9.99
N THR A 138 11.05 -5.25 9.23
CA THR A 138 10.69 -4.53 8.00
C THR A 138 11.61 -4.98 6.87
N ALA A 139 11.03 -5.55 5.81
CA ALA A 139 11.72 -5.83 4.56
C ALA A 139 11.47 -4.70 3.56
N LYS A 140 12.52 -4.01 3.11
CA LYS A 140 12.43 -2.92 2.11
C LYS A 140 13.05 -3.34 0.78
N GLN A 141 12.37 -3.06 -0.32
CA GLN A 141 12.89 -3.38 -1.65
C GLN A 141 14.03 -2.42 -2.03
N VAL A 142 15.15 -2.96 -2.50
CA VAL A 142 16.33 -2.18 -2.91
C VAL A 142 15.99 -1.31 -4.11
N GLY A 143 16.21 0.00 -3.97
CA GLY A 143 15.91 1.01 -5.00
C GLY A 143 14.45 1.45 -5.08
N LYS A 144 13.55 0.82 -4.31
CA LYS A 144 12.11 1.15 -4.21
C LYS A 144 11.65 1.06 -2.74
N PRO A 145 12.15 1.94 -1.85
CA PRO A 145 11.90 1.84 -0.40
C PRO A 145 10.42 2.00 -0.02
N GLU A 146 9.58 2.52 -0.92
CA GLU A 146 8.11 2.56 -0.80
C GLU A 146 7.47 1.16 -0.83
N ILE A 147 8.14 0.17 -1.43
CA ILE A 147 7.74 -1.24 -1.36
C ILE A 147 8.38 -1.84 -0.11
N ALA A 148 7.62 -1.82 0.98
CA ALA A 148 8.04 -2.37 2.27
C ALA A 148 6.99 -3.32 2.84
N TYR A 149 7.46 -4.37 3.50
CA TYR A 149 6.65 -5.36 4.19
C TYR A 149 7.03 -5.37 5.66
N ASN A 150 6.03 -5.47 6.53
CA ASN A 150 6.25 -5.52 7.98
C ASN A 150 5.71 -6.85 8.52
N THR A 151 6.42 -7.42 9.48
CA THR A 151 5.96 -8.58 10.24
C THR A 151 6.50 -8.49 11.66
N THR A 152 5.97 -9.31 12.55
CA THR A 152 6.46 -9.41 13.92
C THR A 152 6.85 -10.84 14.24
N ALA A 153 7.80 -10.99 15.15
CA ALA A 153 8.27 -12.28 15.62
C ALA A 153 8.56 -12.24 17.11
N ARG A 154 8.76 -13.41 17.72
CA ARG A 154 9.30 -13.55 19.08
C ARG A 154 10.62 -14.29 19.04
N ASN A 155 11.37 -14.22 20.13
CA ASN A 155 12.65 -14.93 20.23
C ASN A 155 12.43 -16.44 20.05
N ASN A 156 13.23 -17.06 19.19
CA ASN A 156 13.15 -18.46 18.78
C ASN A 156 11.82 -18.86 18.13
N GLN A 157 11.08 -17.92 17.56
CA GLN A 157 9.89 -18.18 16.76
C GLN A 157 10.10 -17.78 15.30
N ASN A 158 9.36 -18.46 14.43
CA ASN A 158 9.40 -18.20 13.00
C ASN A 158 8.75 -16.85 12.69
N TYR A 159 9.33 -16.14 11.74
CA TYR A 159 8.74 -14.99 11.10
C TYR A 159 8.44 -15.30 9.64
N ILE A 160 7.44 -14.62 9.08
CA ILE A 160 7.13 -14.69 7.66
C ILE A 160 6.74 -13.32 7.13
N PHE A 161 7.35 -12.94 6.01
CA PHE A 161 6.87 -11.89 5.13
C PHE A 161 6.11 -12.56 3.99
N GLU A 162 4.80 -12.43 3.97
CA GLU A 162 3.94 -13.02 2.94
C GLU A 162 3.69 -12.05 1.78
N SER A 163 3.27 -12.60 0.65
CA SER A 163 2.78 -11.82 -0.50
C SER A 163 3.79 -10.77 -1.00
N MET A 164 5.08 -11.12 -0.97
CA MET A 164 6.17 -10.25 -1.38
C MET A 164 6.36 -10.25 -2.90
N LEU A 165 6.56 -9.06 -3.46
CA LEU A 165 6.91 -8.90 -4.87
C LEU A 165 8.31 -9.49 -5.16
N PRO A 166 8.55 -10.04 -6.36
CA PRO A 166 9.89 -10.40 -6.79
C PRO A 166 10.82 -9.19 -6.76
N GLY A 167 12.04 -9.39 -6.27
CA GLY A 167 13.03 -8.33 -6.18
C GLY A 167 14.09 -8.61 -5.13
N ARG A 168 14.87 -7.58 -4.82
CA ARG A 168 15.93 -7.65 -3.81
C ARG A 168 15.48 -6.88 -2.57
N TYR A 169 15.63 -7.48 -1.40
CA TYR A 169 15.15 -6.92 -0.14
C TYR A 169 16.27 -6.83 0.90
N ILE A 170 16.22 -5.77 1.69
CA ILE A 170 17.01 -5.64 2.91
C ILE A 170 16.04 -5.74 4.08
N ILE A 171 16.33 -6.66 5.01
CA ILE A 171 15.56 -6.81 6.25
C ILE A 171 16.25 -6.00 7.35
N GLN A 172 15.48 -5.16 8.02
CA GLN A 172 15.89 -4.43 9.21
C GLN A 172 14.83 -4.59 10.29
N GLY A 173 15.18 -4.37 11.55
CA GLY A 173 14.21 -4.47 12.62
C GLY A 173 14.60 -3.70 13.88
N PHE A 174 13.66 -3.63 14.80
CA PHE A 174 13.89 -3.15 16.14
C PHE A 174 13.23 -4.09 17.16
N ILE A 175 13.71 -3.99 18.39
CA ILE A 175 13.28 -4.82 19.51
C ILE A 175 12.35 -3.97 20.38
N ASP A 176 11.09 -4.38 20.48
CA ASP A 176 10.06 -3.70 21.27
C ASP A 176 10.12 -4.22 22.71
N GLU A 177 11.00 -3.62 23.51
CA GLU A 177 11.24 -4.01 24.90
C GLU A 177 10.16 -3.44 25.83
N ASN A 178 9.58 -2.28 25.47
CA ASN A 178 8.55 -1.61 26.27
C ASN A 178 7.11 -2.02 25.88
N LYS A 179 6.95 -2.81 24.81
CA LYS A 179 5.70 -3.37 24.28
C LYS A 179 4.72 -2.31 23.77
N ASP A 180 5.23 -1.16 23.31
CA ASP A 180 4.43 -0.06 22.78
C ASP A 180 4.24 -0.13 21.25
N GLY A 181 4.90 -1.09 20.59
CA GLY A 181 4.83 -1.34 19.15
C GLY A 181 5.51 -0.28 18.29
N ARG A 182 6.27 0.64 18.88
CA ARG A 182 6.95 1.75 18.19
C ARG A 182 8.40 1.84 18.63
N ARG A 183 9.28 2.05 17.66
CA ARG A 183 10.68 2.31 17.97
C ARG A 183 10.83 3.52 18.89
N SER A 184 11.28 3.27 20.12
CA SER A 184 11.63 4.32 21.07
C SER A 184 13.05 4.86 20.80
N LEU A 185 13.17 6.18 20.62
CA LEU A 185 14.48 6.86 20.43
C LEU A 185 15.25 7.09 21.73
N GLY A 186 14.66 6.70 22.86
CA GLY A 186 15.14 7.03 24.20
C GLY A 186 14.79 8.46 24.62
N SER A 187 15.02 8.75 25.89
CA SER A 187 14.90 10.07 26.50
C SER A 187 16.01 10.27 27.51
N LEU A 188 16.53 11.49 27.61
CA LEU A 188 17.47 11.86 28.67
C LEU A 188 16.74 12.15 29.99
N GLN A 189 15.46 12.56 29.95
CA GLN A 189 14.70 12.88 31.17
C GLN A 189 13.18 12.66 31.01
N PRO A 190 12.57 11.74 31.79
CA PRO A 190 13.24 10.69 32.57
C PRO A 190 14.12 9.82 31.67
N TYR A 191 15.23 9.28 32.20
CA TYR A 191 16.14 8.47 31.40
C TYR A 191 15.42 7.20 30.89
N SER A 192 15.46 7.00 29.59
CA SER A 192 15.02 5.77 28.91
C SER A 192 15.97 5.51 27.74
N PRO A 193 16.58 4.32 27.61
CA PRO A 193 17.45 4.02 26.48
C PRO A 193 16.67 3.98 25.16
N ALA A 194 17.38 4.15 24.05
CA ALA A 194 16.82 3.88 22.72
C ALA A 194 16.67 2.37 22.52
N GLU A 195 15.61 1.96 21.82
CA GLU A 195 15.42 0.56 21.47
C GLU A 195 16.44 0.09 20.44
N TYR A 196 16.90 -1.15 20.66
CA TYR A 196 17.91 -1.78 19.85
C TYR A 196 17.40 -2.02 18.42
N THR A 197 18.25 -1.74 17.44
CA THR A 197 17.97 -1.96 16.02
C THR A 197 19.00 -2.88 15.41
N PHE A 198 18.58 -3.73 14.48
CA PHE A 198 19.45 -4.63 13.75
C PHE A 198 19.17 -4.59 12.24
N LEU A 199 20.16 -5.02 11.47
CA LEU A 199 20.12 -5.11 10.03
C LEU A 199 20.56 -6.51 9.64
N TYR A 200 19.77 -7.18 8.80
CA TYR A 200 20.20 -8.43 8.20
C TYR A 200 21.38 -8.13 7.25
N PRO A 201 22.50 -8.89 7.34
CA PRO A 201 23.77 -8.47 6.75
C PRO A 201 23.79 -8.52 5.22
N ASP A 202 22.92 -9.32 4.60
CA ASP A 202 22.88 -9.49 3.14
C ASP A 202 21.56 -9.03 2.51
N THR A 203 21.56 -8.88 1.20
CA THR A 203 20.37 -8.61 0.41
C THR A 203 19.74 -9.93 -0.04
N ILE A 204 18.48 -10.14 0.29
CA ILE A 204 17.76 -11.37 -0.08
C ILE A 204 17.10 -11.18 -1.45
N ALA A 205 17.43 -12.06 -2.40
CA ALA A 205 16.85 -12.07 -3.73
C ALA A 205 15.62 -12.99 -3.77
N ILE A 206 14.44 -12.40 -3.88
CA ILE A 206 13.16 -13.10 -4.05
C ILE A 206 12.89 -13.31 -5.54
N ARG A 207 12.61 -14.55 -5.91
CA ARG A 207 12.14 -14.91 -7.24
C ARG A 207 10.65 -15.28 -7.18
N SER A 208 9.95 -15.01 -8.27
CA SER A 208 8.54 -15.40 -8.43
C SER A 208 8.36 -16.90 -8.18
N LYS A 209 7.38 -17.27 -7.35
CA LYS A 209 7.04 -18.68 -7.00
C LYS A 209 8.07 -19.44 -6.16
N TRP A 210 9.11 -18.79 -5.66
CA TRP A 210 10.16 -19.45 -4.87
C TRP A 210 10.21 -18.84 -3.47
N PRO A 211 9.57 -19.47 -2.46
CA PRO A 211 9.68 -19.01 -1.08
C PRO A 211 11.13 -19.17 -0.62
N ASN A 212 11.65 -18.16 0.04
CA ASN A 212 12.97 -18.20 0.68
C ASN A 212 12.76 -18.57 2.15
N GLU A 213 13.18 -19.78 2.51
CA GLU A 213 13.13 -20.27 3.89
C GLU A 213 14.54 -20.36 4.46
N GLY A 214 14.65 -20.34 5.80
CA GLY A 214 15.93 -20.45 6.50
C GLY A 214 16.74 -19.15 6.55
N GLU A 215 16.09 -18.01 6.29
CA GLU A 215 16.72 -16.69 6.41
C GLU A 215 16.77 -16.28 7.89
N ASP A 216 17.53 -17.02 8.70
CA ASP A 216 17.56 -16.82 10.16
C ASP A 216 18.25 -15.51 10.54
N ILE A 217 17.59 -14.73 11.41
CA ILE A 217 18.10 -13.45 11.89
C ILE A 217 18.78 -13.69 13.23
N LEU A 218 20.11 -13.64 13.23
CA LEU A 218 20.92 -13.71 14.43
C LEU A 218 21.16 -12.31 14.99
N ILE A 219 20.79 -12.10 16.26
CA ILE A 219 21.04 -10.85 16.99
C ILE A 219 22.03 -11.15 18.11
N THR A 220 23.17 -10.45 18.08
CA THR A 220 24.26 -10.57 19.07
C THR A 220 24.63 -9.18 19.60
N ASP A 221 25.31 -9.16 20.75
CA ASP A 221 25.86 -7.93 21.36
C ASP A 221 26.97 -7.28 20.51
#